data_AF-A0AAV3Q7U6-F1
#
_entry.id   AF-A0AAV3Q7U6-F1
#
_cell.length_a   1.000
_cell.length_b   1.000
_cell.length_c   1.000
_cell.angle_alpha   90.00
_cell.angle_beta   90.00
_cell.angle_gamma   90.00
#
_symmetry.space_group_name_H-M   'P 1'
#
loop_
_entity.id
_entity.type
_entity.pdbx_description
1 polymer ?
#
loop_
_entity_poly.entity_id
_entity_poly.type
_entity_poly.pdbx_seq_one_letter_code
_entity_poly.pdbx_strand_id
1 'polypeptide(L)'
;MLPLSKPIPNGKMATSLVGAHTPWSSSSYPSIYVSKHINHRLKFKRLATTTTTTRAIPDNVSSGSVSTKDPEVDITLTRKKRANEVCPELKGTSIFLLGMNNSLKTTLGKLLADSLRYYYFDSDSLVEEAVGGRLAAKSFRQRDEKGYHDTETEVLKQLSSMGRLVVSAGDSAVQSATNLALLRHGVSIWLDVPLDIVAREVVNGEIQLSLSGLSISGSQDEVLSELSSLYEARRSGYATADTTISLQKVASELGYDELDAVSTEDLTFEVLKEIEKLVRVKKMMEEAARPF
;
A
#
# COMPACT_ATOMS: atom_id res chain seq x y z
N MET A 1 -86.49 -13.17 14.43
CA MET A 1 -87.32 -12.71 13.29
C MET A 1 -86.42 -11.93 12.34
N LEU A 2 -86.21 -12.48 11.14
CA LEU A 2 -85.73 -11.88 9.85
C LEU A 2 -84.33 -11.21 9.79
N PRO A 3 -83.70 -11.09 8.60
CA PRO A 3 -83.57 -12.01 7.42
C PRO A 3 -82.07 -12.19 6.99
N LEU A 4 -81.59 -13.24 6.29
CA LEU A 4 -81.71 -13.73 4.89
C LEU A 4 -81.10 -12.86 3.75
N SER A 5 -80.03 -13.40 3.11
CA SER A 5 -79.63 -13.33 1.68
C SER A 5 -79.09 -11.97 1.13
N LYS A 6 -78.17 -11.81 0.16
CA LYS A 6 -77.51 -12.61 -0.90
C LYS A 6 -76.40 -11.70 -1.57
N PRO A 7 -75.76 -11.97 -2.74
CA PRO A 7 -74.29 -11.90 -2.92
C PRO A 7 -73.72 -10.79 -3.85
N ILE A 8 -72.37 -10.73 -3.85
CA ILE A 8 -71.33 -10.20 -4.79
C ILE A 8 -71.80 -9.53 -6.11
N PRO A 9 -71.09 -8.45 -6.52
CA PRO A 9 -70.61 -8.35 -7.91
C PRO A 9 -69.12 -7.97 -8.05
N ASN A 10 -68.48 -8.52 -9.10
CA ASN A 10 -67.16 -8.14 -9.61
C ASN A 10 -67.24 -6.82 -10.40
N GLY A 11 -66.24 -5.94 -10.25
CA GLY A 11 -66.07 -4.73 -11.07
C GLY A 11 -64.65 -4.16 -10.94
N LYS A 12 -64.01 -3.87 -12.07
CA LYS A 12 -62.58 -3.58 -12.27
C LYS A 12 -62.14 -2.13 -11.94
N MET A 13 -60.83 -2.02 -11.69
CA MET A 13 -59.88 -0.89 -11.86
C MET A 13 -60.12 0.43 -11.10
N ALA A 14 -59.18 0.82 -10.23
CA ALA A 14 -58.08 1.75 -10.54
C ALA A 14 -57.40 2.30 -9.27
N THR A 15 -56.06 2.26 -9.27
CA THR A 15 -55.11 3.24 -8.68
C THR A 15 -55.27 3.69 -7.22
N SER A 16 -54.26 3.38 -6.39
CA SER A 16 -53.41 4.38 -5.69
C SER A 16 -52.90 3.88 -4.32
N LEU A 17 -51.56 3.86 -4.20
CA LEU A 17 -50.73 4.16 -3.02
C LEU A 17 -51.13 3.58 -1.65
N VAL A 18 -50.48 2.47 -1.25
CA VAL A 18 -49.87 2.32 0.09
C VAL A 18 -48.65 1.39 -0.04
N GLY A 19 -47.44 1.96 -0.01
CA GLY A 19 -46.20 1.19 0.10
C GLY A 19 -46.09 0.61 1.51
N ALA A 20 -46.28 -0.70 1.62
CA ALA A 20 -46.17 -1.42 2.87
C ALA A 20 -44.72 -1.45 3.37
N HIS A 21 -44.52 -0.93 4.57
CA HIS A 21 -43.43 -1.31 5.45
C HIS A 21 -43.44 -2.81 5.70
N THR A 22 -42.30 -3.46 5.49
CA THR A 22 -41.88 -4.62 6.29
C THR A 22 -40.38 -4.51 6.60
N PRO A 23 -39.96 -4.80 7.85
CA PRO A 23 -38.62 -4.55 8.35
C PRO A 23 -37.68 -5.67 7.90
N TRP A 24 -36.54 -5.32 7.28
CA TRP A 24 -35.53 -6.31 6.98
C TRP A 24 -34.72 -6.61 8.24
N SER A 25 -34.88 -7.84 8.71
CA SER A 25 -34.18 -8.45 9.82
C SER A 25 -32.66 -8.48 9.62
N SER A 26 -31.96 -8.21 10.72
CA SER A 26 -30.56 -8.52 11.01
C SER A 26 -30.04 -9.82 10.38
N SER A 27 -29.40 -9.72 9.23
CA SER A 27 -28.57 -10.79 8.66
C SER A 27 -27.16 -10.67 9.22
N SER A 28 -26.88 -11.45 10.28
CA SER A 28 -25.52 -11.76 10.70
C SER A 28 -24.81 -12.48 9.56
N TYR A 29 -23.79 -11.87 8.96
CA TYR A 29 -22.87 -12.60 8.09
C TYR A 29 -22.03 -13.51 8.99
N PRO A 30 -22.11 -14.85 8.86
CA PRO A 30 -21.28 -15.72 9.66
C PRO A 30 -19.82 -15.51 9.25
N SER A 31 -18.93 -15.51 10.24
CA SER A 31 -17.44 -15.49 10.16
C SER A 31 -16.83 -16.39 9.07
N ILE A 32 -17.59 -17.33 8.52
CA ILE A 32 -17.26 -18.24 7.43
C ILE A 32 -17.15 -17.52 6.06
N TYR A 33 -17.79 -16.36 5.85
CA TYR A 33 -17.74 -15.66 4.55
C TYR A 33 -16.35 -15.12 4.21
N VAL A 34 -15.61 -14.64 5.22
CA VAL A 34 -14.21 -14.16 5.08
C VAL A 34 -13.25 -15.33 4.82
N SER A 35 -13.47 -16.47 5.47
CA SER A 35 -12.60 -17.65 5.34
C SER A 35 -12.73 -18.36 3.98
N LYS A 36 -13.91 -18.32 3.33
CA LYS A 36 -14.10 -18.97 2.02
C LYS A 36 -13.55 -18.19 0.83
N HIS A 37 -13.41 -16.86 0.91
CA HIS A 37 -12.89 -16.06 -0.20
C HIS A 37 -11.38 -15.81 -0.15
N ILE A 38 -10.76 -15.90 1.02
CA ILE A 38 -9.30 -15.78 1.16
C ILE A 38 -8.57 -17.12 0.89
N ASN A 39 -9.28 -18.26 0.98
CA ASN A 39 -8.71 -19.59 0.72
C ASN A 39 -8.45 -19.92 -0.77
N HIS A 40 -8.75 -19.00 -1.69
CA HIS A 40 -8.21 -19.08 -3.03
C HIS A 40 -6.84 -18.41 -3.03
N ARG A 41 -5.79 -19.21 -2.78
CA ARG A 41 -4.37 -18.90 -3.04
C ARG A 41 -4.28 -17.80 -4.11
N LEU A 42 -3.96 -16.55 -3.69
CA LEU A 42 -3.92 -15.38 -4.57
C LEU A 42 -3.25 -15.81 -5.88
N LYS A 43 -4.03 -15.90 -6.97
CA LYS A 43 -3.53 -16.34 -8.26
C LYS A 43 -2.78 -15.17 -8.87
N PHE A 44 -1.54 -14.95 -8.42
CA PHE A 44 -0.65 -13.94 -8.98
C PHE A 44 -0.43 -14.20 -10.47
N LYS A 45 -1.10 -13.42 -11.34
CA LYS A 45 -0.82 -13.44 -12.78
C LYS A 45 0.54 -12.79 -13.02
N ARG A 46 1.45 -13.55 -13.65
CA ARG A 46 2.69 -13.03 -14.24
C ARG A 46 2.33 -11.90 -15.21
N LEU A 47 2.69 -10.64 -14.93
CA LEU A 47 2.76 -9.63 -15.99
C LEU A 47 3.96 -10.00 -16.87
N ALA A 48 3.69 -10.54 -18.05
CA ALA A 48 4.68 -10.72 -19.09
C ALA A 48 4.96 -9.34 -19.72
N THR A 49 6.21 -8.88 -19.63
CA THR A 49 6.70 -7.74 -20.39
C THR A 49 6.86 -8.16 -21.86
N THR A 50 5.97 -7.68 -22.72
CA THR A 50 6.09 -7.86 -24.18
C THR A 50 7.21 -6.96 -24.68
N THR A 51 8.39 -7.52 -24.93
CA THR A 51 9.48 -6.83 -25.65
C THR A 51 9.28 -7.07 -27.14
N THR A 52 8.74 -6.09 -27.86
CA THR A 52 8.69 -6.12 -29.33
C THR A 52 10.05 -5.66 -29.85
N THR A 53 10.86 -6.63 -30.31
CA THR A 53 12.07 -6.41 -31.09
C THR A 53 11.71 -6.04 -32.52
N THR A 54 12.14 -4.88 -32.99
CA THR A 54 12.31 -4.64 -34.44
C THR A 54 13.69 -4.06 -34.68
N ARG A 55 14.41 -4.73 -35.59
CA ARG A 55 15.80 -4.53 -35.98
C ARG A 55 15.83 -3.66 -37.24
N ALA A 56 16.69 -2.65 -37.31
CA ALA A 56 17.14 -2.07 -38.57
C ALA A 56 18.55 -1.48 -38.41
N ILE A 57 19.47 -1.92 -39.29
CA ILE A 57 20.80 -1.37 -39.56
C ILE A 57 20.65 -0.49 -40.82
N PRO A 58 21.35 0.65 -40.93
CA PRO A 58 22.45 0.69 -41.91
C PRO A 58 23.73 1.36 -41.37
N ASP A 59 24.84 0.90 -41.94
CA ASP A 59 26.21 1.39 -41.77
C ASP A 59 26.40 2.82 -42.32
N ASN A 60 27.23 3.65 -41.67
CA ASN A 60 28.53 4.11 -42.21
C ASN A 60 29.21 5.18 -41.30
N VAL A 61 30.53 5.21 -41.39
CA VAL A 61 31.60 5.83 -40.59
C VAL A 61 31.68 7.36 -40.66
N SER A 62 32.00 8.04 -39.54
CA SER A 62 33.13 9.01 -39.40
C SER A 62 33.13 9.79 -38.07
N SER A 63 34.27 9.72 -37.39
CA SER A 63 34.93 10.76 -36.56
C SER A 63 34.17 11.50 -35.46
N GLY A 64 34.53 11.18 -34.20
CA GLY A 64 34.72 12.14 -33.12
C GLY A 64 33.51 12.98 -32.69
N SER A 65 32.76 12.47 -31.71
CA SER A 65 31.95 13.34 -30.84
C SER A 65 31.90 12.80 -29.42
N VAL A 66 32.06 13.71 -28.48
CA VAL A 66 31.97 13.50 -27.04
C VAL A 66 30.64 12.83 -26.72
N SER A 67 30.68 11.67 -26.06
CA SER A 67 29.49 10.96 -25.60
C SER A 67 28.83 11.78 -24.49
N THR A 68 27.84 12.59 -24.86
CA THR A 68 26.86 13.14 -23.93
C THR A 68 26.00 11.96 -23.46
N LYS A 69 26.38 11.34 -22.34
CA LYS A 69 25.55 10.31 -21.70
C LYS A 69 24.26 10.97 -21.22
N ASP A 70 23.12 10.44 -21.63
CA ASP A 70 21.82 10.88 -21.10
C ASP A 70 21.78 10.66 -19.58
N PRO A 71 21.54 11.70 -18.77
CA PRO A 71 21.58 11.61 -17.31
C PRO A 71 20.57 10.61 -16.74
N GLU A 72 19.41 10.44 -17.40
CA GLU A 72 18.37 9.48 -17.00
C GLU A 72 18.81 8.00 -17.13
N VAL A 73 19.61 7.70 -18.15
CA VAL A 73 20.19 6.36 -18.37
C VAL A 73 21.25 6.06 -17.30
N ASP A 74 22.04 7.06 -16.92
CA ASP A 74 23.10 6.92 -15.92
C ASP A 74 22.56 6.71 -14.50
N ILE A 75 21.48 7.42 -14.14
CA ILE A 75 20.79 7.27 -12.85
C ILE A 75 20.17 5.88 -12.72
N THR A 76 19.47 5.41 -13.77
CA THR A 76 18.86 4.07 -13.79
C THR A 76 19.92 2.97 -13.68
N LEU A 77 21.05 3.11 -14.38
CA LEU A 77 22.15 2.16 -14.32
C LEU A 77 22.78 2.11 -12.93
N THR A 78 23.02 3.28 -12.34
CA THR A 78 23.59 3.42 -10.99
C THR A 78 22.68 2.82 -9.93
N ARG A 79 21.37 3.06 -10.02
CA ARG A 79 20.34 2.45 -9.16
C ARG A 79 20.36 0.93 -9.25
N LYS A 80 20.33 0.37 -10.46
CA LYS A 80 20.37 -1.07 -10.68
C LYS A 80 21.67 -1.69 -10.19
N LYS A 81 22.80 -1.01 -10.33
CA LYS A 81 24.09 -1.47 -9.82
C LYS A 81 24.08 -1.59 -8.29
N ARG A 82 23.66 -0.53 -7.59
CA ARG A 82 23.50 -0.52 -6.12
C ARG A 82 22.56 -1.64 -5.65
N ALA A 83 21.41 -1.78 -6.31
CA ALA A 83 20.46 -2.83 -5.97
C ALA A 83 21.03 -4.25 -6.18
N ASN A 84 21.84 -4.46 -7.22
CA ASN A 84 22.52 -5.74 -7.45
C ASN A 84 23.59 -6.06 -6.39
N GLU A 85 24.17 -5.06 -5.74
CA GLU A 85 25.12 -5.25 -4.62
C GLU A 85 24.38 -5.67 -3.34
N VAL A 86 23.17 -5.16 -3.10
CA VAL A 86 22.36 -5.44 -1.89
C VAL A 86 21.48 -6.69 -2.02
N CYS A 87 20.91 -6.95 -3.21
CA CYS A 87 19.92 -8.01 -3.41
C CYS A 87 20.38 -9.43 -3.00
N PRO A 88 21.63 -9.88 -3.27
CA PRO A 88 22.12 -11.18 -2.84
C PRO A 88 22.10 -11.36 -1.32
N GLU A 89 22.41 -10.28 -0.59
CA GLU A 89 22.53 -10.26 0.86
C GLU A 89 21.14 -10.36 1.55
N LEU A 90 20.08 -9.89 0.88
CA LEU A 90 18.70 -10.04 1.35
C LEU A 90 18.22 -11.50 1.35
N LYS A 91 18.83 -12.41 0.57
CA LYS A 91 18.43 -13.84 0.46
C LYS A 91 16.93 -14.08 0.21
N GLY A 92 16.25 -13.11 -0.43
CA GLY A 92 14.82 -13.16 -0.68
C GLY A 92 13.92 -12.69 0.47
N THR A 93 14.49 -12.07 1.50
CA THR A 93 13.73 -11.40 2.58
C THR A 93 12.91 -10.25 2.00
N SER A 94 11.62 -10.22 2.30
CA SER A 94 10.71 -9.17 1.83
C SER A 94 10.95 -7.84 2.55
N ILE A 95 10.59 -6.73 1.90
CA ILE A 95 10.68 -5.36 2.41
C ILE A 95 9.28 -4.83 2.65
N PHE A 96 9.02 -4.27 3.83
CA PHE A 96 7.75 -3.65 4.20
C PHE A 96 7.93 -2.15 4.39
N LEU A 97 7.27 -1.35 3.55
CA LEU A 97 7.24 0.11 3.66
C LEU A 97 6.08 0.53 4.58
N LEU A 98 6.42 1.21 5.67
CA LEU A 98 5.51 1.74 6.67
C LEU A 98 5.45 3.27 6.57
N GLY A 99 4.45 3.87 7.20
CA GLY A 99 4.22 5.32 7.21
C GLY A 99 2.84 5.68 6.66
N MET A 100 2.47 6.95 6.81
CA MET A 100 1.20 7.49 6.30
C MET A 100 1.07 7.22 4.80
N ASN A 101 -0.15 6.96 4.33
CA ASN A 101 -0.40 6.73 2.91
C ASN A 101 -0.10 8.01 2.12
N ASN A 102 0.84 7.92 1.18
CA ASN A 102 1.30 9.02 0.33
C ASN A 102 1.78 8.46 -1.04
N SER A 103 1.87 9.33 -2.05
CA SER A 103 2.20 8.90 -3.42
C SER A 103 3.66 8.46 -3.52
N LEU A 104 4.56 9.11 -2.76
CA LEU A 104 5.99 8.79 -2.70
C LEU A 104 6.21 7.35 -2.25
N LYS A 105 5.50 6.88 -1.22
CA LYS A 105 5.58 5.50 -0.71
C LYS A 105 5.24 4.47 -1.79
N THR A 106 4.19 4.74 -2.57
CA THR A 106 3.76 3.86 -3.67
C THR A 106 4.78 3.85 -4.80
N THR A 107 5.26 5.02 -5.21
CA THR A 107 6.22 5.16 -6.31
C THR A 107 7.59 4.57 -5.92
N LEU A 108 8.06 4.86 -4.71
CA LEU A 108 9.26 4.28 -4.11
C LEU A 108 9.18 2.76 -4.04
N GLY A 109 8.07 2.20 -3.56
CA GLY A 109 7.89 0.76 -3.46
C GLY A 109 7.97 0.06 -4.82
N LYS A 110 7.34 0.63 -5.86
CA LYS A 110 7.42 0.12 -7.24
C LYS A 110 8.84 0.20 -7.79
N LEU A 111 9.51 1.34 -7.59
CA LEU A 111 10.88 1.57 -8.08
C LEU A 111 11.90 0.65 -7.40
N LEU A 112 11.75 0.46 -6.09
CA LEU A 112 12.57 -0.45 -5.30
C LEU A 112 12.36 -1.91 -5.73
N ALA A 113 11.11 -2.31 -5.96
CA ALA A 113 10.78 -3.65 -6.45
C ALA A 113 11.42 -3.94 -7.82
N ASP A 114 11.32 -3.01 -8.77
CA ASP A 114 12.00 -3.11 -10.09
C ASP A 114 13.51 -3.28 -9.90
N SER A 115 14.11 -2.45 -9.05
CA SER A 115 15.56 -2.42 -8.83
C SER A 115 16.07 -3.74 -8.22
N LEU A 116 15.35 -4.29 -7.25
CA LEU A 116 15.70 -5.54 -6.56
C LEU A 116 15.25 -6.80 -7.32
N ARG A 117 14.45 -6.65 -8.38
CA ARG A 117 13.75 -7.74 -9.09
C ARG A 117 12.78 -8.50 -8.18
N TYR A 118 12.07 -7.76 -7.34
CA TYR A 118 11.06 -8.24 -6.40
C TYR A 118 9.65 -7.92 -6.95
N TYR A 119 8.62 -8.51 -6.34
CA TYR A 119 7.23 -8.16 -6.67
C TYR A 119 6.76 -7.03 -5.76
N TYR A 120 6.03 -6.07 -6.32
CA TYR A 120 5.38 -5.01 -5.55
C TYR A 120 3.95 -5.38 -5.19
N PHE A 121 3.56 -5.15 -3.94
CA PHE A 121 2.17 -5.19 -3.49
C PHE A 121 1.84 -3.98 -2.62
N ASP A 122 0.59 -3.54 -2.70
CA ASP A 122 -0.02 -2.63 -1.75
C ASP A 122 -1.04 -3.44 -0.93
N SER A 123 -0.86 -3.49 0.40
CA SER A 123 -1.75 -4.29 1.25
C SER A 123 -3.16 -3.74 1.28
N ASP A 124 -3.35 -2.42 1.21
CA ASP A 124 -4.68 -1.81 1.22
C ASP A 124 -5.43 -2.20 -0.05
N SER A 125 -4.76 -2.15 -1.21
CA SER A 125 -5.29 -2.63 -2.48
C SER A 125 -5.71 -4.11 -2.44
N LEU A 126 -4.95 -4.96 -1.74
CA LEU A 126 -5.28 -6.39 -1.58
C LEU A 126 -6.46 -6.61 -0.62
N VAL A 127 -6.57 -5.82 0.45
CA VAL A 127 -7.75 -5.82 1.32
C VAL A 127 -8.98 -5.36 0.53
N GLU A 128 -8.86 -4.30 -0.26
CA GLU A 128 -9.92 -3.82 -1.16
C GLU A 128 -10.38 -4.94 -2.09
N GLU A 129 -9.47 -5.64 -2.77
CA GLU A 129 -9.80 -6.76 -3.66
C GLU A 129 -10.53 -7.88 -2.90
N ALA A 130 -10.04 -8.25 -1.71
CA ALA A 130 -10.61 -9.34 -0.90
C ALA A 130 -12.06 -9.06 -0.47
N VAL A 131 -12.43 -7.79 -0.29
CA VAL A 131 -13.78 -7.38 0.15
C VAL A 131 -14.69 -6.91 -0.99
N GLY A 132 -14.26 -7.04 -2.25
CA GLY A 132 -15.08 -6.75 -3.43
C GLY A 132 -14.86 -5.37 -4.06
N GLY A 133 -13.70 -4.76 -3.82
CA GLY A 133 -13.25 -3.48 -4.38
C GLY A 133 -13.34 -2.32 -3.39
N ARG A 134 -12.75 -1.18 -3.77
CA ARG A 134 -12.59 0.03 -2.93
C ARG A 134 -13.88 0.54 -2.27
N LEU A 135 -14.97 0.63 -3.04
CA LEU A 135 -16.25 1.09 -2.49
C LEU A 135 -16.81 0.12 -1.46
N ALA A 136 -16.71 -1.18 -1.71
CA ALA A 136 -17.12 -2.21 -0.77
C ALA A 136 -16.26 -2.18 0.49
N ALA A 137 -14.95 -1.95 0.35
CA ALA A 137 -14.01 -1.81 1.46
C ALA A 137 -14.36 -0.64 2.37
N LYS A 138 -14.66 0.53 1.80
CA LYS A 138 -15.10 1.71 2.55
C LYS A 138 -16.38 1.42 3.35
N SER A 139 -17.39 0.86 2.69
CA SER A 139 -18.65 0.49 3.36
C SER A 139 -18.49 -0.67 4.34
N PHE A 140 -17.53 -1.57 4.14
CA PHE A 140 -17.24 -2.66 5.05
C PHE A 140 -16.57 -2.16 6.32
N ARG A 141 -15.53 -1.33 6.20
CA ARG A 141 -14.84 -0.71 7.34
C ARG A 141 -15.79 0.08 8.24
N GLN A 142 -16.74 0.82 7.66
CA GLN A 142 -17.74 1.58 8.42
C GLN A 142 -18.76 0.71 9.17
N ARG A 143 -19.05 -0.49 8.65
CA ARG A 143 -20.07 -1.38 9.23
C ARG A 143 -19.47 -2.42 10.18
N ASP A 144 -18.24 -2.84 9.92
CA ASP A 144 -17.52 -3.88 10.66
C ASP A 144 -16.00 -3.58 10.63
N GLU A 145 -15.59 -2.64 11.46
CA GLU A 145 -14.20 -2.22 11.60
C GLU A 145 -13.30 -3.39 12.04
N LYS A 146 -13.78 -4.23 12.96
CA LYS A 146 -13.05 -5.42 13.40
C LYS A 146 -12.84 -6.39 12.24
N GLY A 147 -13.87 -6.69 11.45
CA GLY A 147 -13.75 -7.55 10.27
C GLY A 147 -12.79 -7.00 9.22
N TYR A 148 -12.71 -5.67 9.08
CA TYR A 148 -11.71 -5.03 8.22
C TYR A 148 -10.29 -5.27 8.71
N HIS A 149 -10.01 -5.06 10.01
CA HIS A 149 -8.68 -5.33 10.58
C HIS A 149 -8.30 -6.81 10.61
N ASP A 150 -9.29 -7.71 10.81
CA ASP A 150 -9.09 -9.15 10.70
C ASP A 150 -8.68 -9.52 9.25
N THR A 151 -9.25 -8.85 8.24
CA THR A 151 -8.88 -9.02 6.82
C THR A 151 -7.49 -8.46 6.51
N GLU A 152 -7.17 -7.26 7.01
CA GLU A 152 -5.83 -6.65 6.91
C GLU A 152 -4.75 -7.57 7.49
N THR A 153 -5.02 -8.16 8.65
CA THR A 153 -4.12 -9.12 9.31
C THR A 153 -3.89 -10.36 8.47
N GLU A 154 -4.94 -10.94 7.88
CA GLU A 154 -4.80 -12.14 7.03
C GLU A 154 -4.05 -11.83 5.73
N VAL A 155 -4.27 -10.66 5.11
CA VAL A 155 -3.48 -10.21 3.95
C VAL A 155 -2.00 -10.09 4.30
N LEU A 156 -1.66 -9.41 5.39
CA LEU A 156 -0.27 -9.27 5.82
C LEU A 156 0.38 -10.61 6.16
N LYS A 157 -0.38 -11.55 6.74
CA LYS A 157 0.09 -12.90 7.03
C LYS A 157 0.44 -13.69 5.78
N GLN A 158 -0.35 -13.55 4.71
CA GLN A 158 -0.03 -14.15 3.42
C GLN A 158 1.24 -13.53 2.83
N LEU A 159 1.33 -12.20 2.82
CA LEU A 159 2.49 -11.48 2.30
C LEU A 159 3.78 -11.79 3.09
N SER A 160 3.70 -11.88 4.42
CA SER A 160 4.86 -12.19 5.27
C SER A 160 5.36 -13.62 5.13
N SER A 161 4.52 -14.54 4.65
CA SER A 161 4.91 -15.92 4.35
C SER A 161 5.63 -16.07 3.00
N MET A 162 5.63 -15.03 2.17
CA MET A 162 6.24 -15.00 0.85
C MET A 162 7.59 -14.27 0.89
N GLY A 163 8.49 -14.67 -0.02
CA GLY A 163 9.77 -14.01 -0.22
C GLY A 163 9.77 -13.11 -1.47
N ARG A 164 10.79 -12.24 -1.54
CA ARG A 164 11.06 -11.35 -2.68
C ARG A 164 9.91 -10.38 -2.98
N LEU A 165 9.34 -9.81 -1.93
CA LEU A 165 8.30 -8.79 -2.04
C LEU A 165 8.81 -7.42 -1.57
N VAL A 166 8.28 -6.36 -2.18
CA VAL A 166 8.22 -5.02 -1.59
C VAL A 166 6.75 -4.72 -1.36
N VAL A 167 6.38 -4.50 -0.10
CA VAL A 167 4.99 -4.32 0.31
C VAL A 167 4.82 -2.93 0.90
N SER A 168 3.98 -2.10 0.29
CA SER A 168 3.44 -0.91 0.95
C SER A 168 2.35 -1.37 1.90
N ALA A 169 2.63 -1.34 3.20
CA ALA A 169 1.63 -1.71 4.21
C ALA A 169 0.69 -0.53 4.49
N GLY A 170 -0.58 -0.79 4.70
CA GLY A 170 -1.58 0.22 5.05
C GLY A 170 -1.17 1.01 6.29
N ASP A 171 -1.59 2.27 6.36
CA ASP A 171 -1.30 3.16 7.49
C ASP A 171 -1.84 2.62 8.83
N SER A 172 -2.93 1.85 8.81
CA SER A 172 -3.50 1.18 9.99
C SER A 172 -2.78 -0.09 10.42
N ALA A 173 -1.95 -0.69 9.55
CA ALA A 173 -1.32 -1.98 9.82
C ALA A 173 -0.52 -1.99 11.13
N VAL A 174 0.10 -0.87 11.48
CA VAL A 174 0.97 -0.74 12.66
C VAL A 174 0.24 -0.65 14.00
N GLN A 175 -1.10 -0.56 14.00
CA GLN A 175 -1.90 -0.49 15.23
C GLN A 175 -2.12 -1.88 15.88
N SER A 176 -1.93 -2.95 15.11
CA SER A 176 -2.11 -4.32 15.59
C SER A 176 -0.76 -4.95 15.96
N ALA A 177 -0.63 -5.44 17.20
CA ALA A 177 0.56 -6.16 17.64
C ALA A 177 0.83 -7.41 16.79
N THR A 178 -0.22 -8.08 16.31
CA THR A 178 -0.09 -9.22 15.40
C THR A 178 0.53 -8.77 14.07
N ASN A 179 0.06 -7.67 13.50
CA ASN A 179 0.61 -7.14 12.25
C ASN A 179 2.06 -6.70 12.42
N LEU A 180 2.39 -6.03 13.53
CA LEU A 180 3.78 -5.69 13.85
C LEU A 180 4.68 -6.92 13.93
N ALA A 181 4.19 -8.04 14.49
CA ALA A 181 4.93 -9.30 14.49
C ALA A 181 5.11 -9.87 13.08
N LEU A 182 4.09 -9.76 12.21
CA LEU A 182 4.18 -10.22 10.82
C LEU A 182 5.18 -9.41 9.99
N LEU A 183 5.21 -8.09 10.18
CA LEU A 183 6.13 -7.18 9.48
C LEU A 183 7.60 -7.48 9.81
N ARG A 184 7.89 -8.01 11.00
CA ARG A 184 9.24 -8.44 11.44
C ARG A 184 9.77 -9.69 10.73
N HIS A 185 8.96 -10.38 9.92
CA HIS A 185 9.46 -11.45 9.05
C HIS A 185 10.26 -10.92 7.85
N GLY A 186 10.14 -9.63 7.54
CA GLY A 186 10.92 -8.94 6.52
C GLY A 186 11.82 -7.85 7.11
N VAL A 187 12.30 -6.97 6.24
CA VAL A 187 12.91 -5.69 6.63
C VAL A 187 11.83 -4.61 6.58
N SER A 188 11.53 -4.00 7.71
CA SER A 188 10.54 -2.94 7.85
C SER A 188 11.21 -1.56 7.78
N ILE A 189 10.69 -0.69 6.93
CA ILE A 189 11.24 0.63 6.65
C ILE A 189 10.13 1.66 6.82
N TRP A 190 10.28 2.57 7.77
CA TRP A 190 9.36 3.69 7.91
C TRP A 190 9.77 4.84 6.99
N LEU A 191 8.92 5.17 6.02
CA LEU A 191 9.04 6.39 5.23
C LEU A 191 8.33 7.54 5.96
N ASP A 192 9.12 8.44 6.52
CA ASP A 192 8.64 9.61 7.26
C ASP A 192 8.54 10.83 6.32
N VAL A 193 7.32 11.09 5.88
CA VAL A 193 6.95 12.19 4.98
C VAL A 193 6.19 13.25 5.78
N PRO A 194 6.53 14.54 5.65
CA PRO A 194 5.80 15.62 6.31
C PRO A 194 4.31 15.64 5.95
N LEU A 195 3.48 15.89 6.96
CA LEU A 195 2.02 15.78 6.85
C LEU A 195 1.40 16.86 5.95
N ASP A 196 2.08 17.97 5.71
CA ASP A 196 1.66 19.01 4.77
C ASP A 196 1.67 18.50 3.32
N ILE A 197 2.65 17.68 2.94
CA ILE A 197 2.69 17.00 1.65
C ILE A 197 1.52 16.03 1.53
N VAL A 198 1.31 15.21 2.57
CA VAL A 198 0.20 14.23 2.60
C VAL A 198 -1.16 14.93 2.55
N ALA A 199 -1.34 16.03 3.29
CA ALA A 199 -2.57 16.82 3.30
C ALA A 199 -2.88 17.39 1.91
N ARG A 200 -1.85 17.89 1.20
CA ARG A 200 -1.99 18.40 -0.16
C ARG A 200 -2.45 17.31 -1.14
N GLU A 201 -1.86 16.11 -1.07
CA GLU A 201 -2.28 14.95 -1.89
C GLU A 201 -3.73 14.55 -1.62
N VAL A 202 -4.16 14.59 -0.36
CA VAL A 202 -5.55 14.29 0.03
C VAL A 202 -6.53 15.33 -0.51
N VAL A 203 -6.22 16.62 -0.35
CA VAL A 203 -7.07 17.73 -0.83
C VAL A 203 -7.19 17.70 -2.37
N ASN A 204 -6.12 17.34 -3.07
CA ASN A 204 -6.11 17.17 -4.52
C ASN A 204 -6.87 15.91 -4.99
N GLY A 205 -7.28 15.04 -4.06
CA GLY A 205 -7.97 13.77 -4.37
C GLY A 205 -7.05 12.69 -4.94
N GLU A 206 -5.73 12.87 -4.82
CA GLU A 206 -4.73 11.88 -5.26
C GLU A 206 -4.71 10.67 -4.32
N ILE A 207 -5.04 10.91 -3.03
CA ILE A 207 -5.06 9.90 -1.98
C ILE A 207 -6.32 10.03 -1.15
N GLN A 208 -6.85 8.88 -0.74
CA GLN A 208 -8.01 8.81 0.14
C GLN A 208 -7.57 8.51 1.57
N LEU A 209 -8.00 9.34 2.51
CA LEU A 209 -7.87 9.05 3.94
C LEU A 209 -8.63 7.77 4.27
N SER A 210 -7.91 6.86 4.94
CA SER A 210 -8.35 5.52 5.29
C SER A 210 -9.48 5.51 6.33
N LEU A 211 -9.63 6.57 7.13
CA LEU A 211 -10.55 6.61 8.27
C LEU A 211 -11.48 7.84 8.29
N SER A 212 -12.71 7.54 8.72
CA SER A 212 -13.72 8.44 9.30
C SER A 212 -14.27 9.59 8.44
N GLY A 213 -15.17 9.25 7.52
CA GLY A 213 -16.42 10.02 7.32
C GLY A 213 -16.35 11.44 6.76
N LEU A 214 -15.18 12.06 6.65
CA LEU A 214 -15.04 13.39 6.11
C LEU A 214 -15.14 13.31 4.59
N SER A 215 -16.12 14.03 4.05
CA SER A 215 -16.09 14.43 2.65
C SER A 215 -14.73 15.09 2.39
N ILE A 216 -14.16 14.83 1.22
CA ILE A 216 -12.91 15.45 0.68
C ILE A 216 -13.09 16.98 0.49
N SER A 217 -14.09 17.59 1.12
CA SER A 217 -14.46 19.00 1.05
C SER A 217 -13.94 19.82 2.23
N GLY A 218 -13.12 19.23 3.12
CA GLY A 218 -12.50 19.96 4.22
C GLY A 218 -11.41 20.91 3.72
N SER A 219 -11.18 21.99 4.46
CA SER A 219 -10.03 22.87 4.18
C SER A 219 -8.71 22.14 4.43
N GLN A 220 -7.60 22.63 3.86
CA GLN A 220 -6.27 22.02 4.07
C GLN A 220 -5.91 21.93 5.57
N ASP A 221 -6.30 22.92 6.37
CA ASP A 221 -6.05 22.95 7.81
C ASP A 221 -6.83 21.86 8.57
N GLU A 222 -8.08 21.60 8.18
CA GLU A 222 -8.90 20.53 8.76
C GLU A 222 -8.30 19.15 8.45
N VAL A 223 -7.89 18.94 7.19
CA VAL A 223 -7.23 17.71 6.76
C VAL A 223 -5.91 17.49 7.50
N LEU A 224 -5.10 18.55 7.65
CA LEU A 224 -3.83 18.49 8.36
C LEU A 224 -4.02 18.17 9.86
N SER A 225 -5.03 18.76 10.50
CA SER A 225 -5.34 18.49 11.92
C SER A 225 -5.73 17.02 12.15
N GLU A 226 -6.55 16.46 11.27
CA GLU A 226 -6.94 15.04 11.33
C GLU A 226 -5.73 14.13 11.07
N LEU A 227 -4.95 14.41 10.01
CA LEU A 227 -3.73 13.66 9.70
C LEU A 227 -2.73 13.69 10.87
N SER A 228 -2.60 14.81 11.56
CA SER A 228 -1.74 14.95 12.75
C SER A 228 -2.20 14.04 13.88
N SER A 229 -3.51 14.00 14.14
CA SER A 229 -4.10 13.13 15.15
C SER A 229 -3.89 11.65 14.82
N LEU A 230 -4.10 11.26 13.55
CA LEU A 230 -3.87 9.90 13.07
C LEU A 230 -2.38 9.51 13.13
N TYR A 231 -1.49 10.41 12.73
CA TYR A 231 -0.05 10.19 12.76
C TYR A 231 0.44 9.94 14.19
N GLU A 232 0.08 10.81 15.14
CA GLU A 232 0.48 10.65 16.54
C GLU A 232 -0.04 9.36 17.17
N ALA A 233 -1.29 8.97 16.85
CA ALA A 233 -1.85 7.69 17.31
C ALA A 233 -1.09 6.46 16.78
N ARG A 234 -0.42 6.57 15.63
CA ARG A 234 0.26 5.45 14.93
C ARG A 234 1.79 5.51 15.01
N ARG A 235 2.33 6.65 15.46
CA ARG A 235 3.77 6.96 15.48
C ARG A 235 4.59 5.91 16.20
N SER A 236 4.09 5.42 17.34
CA SER A 236 4.76 4.37 18.12
C SER A 236 4.88 3.06 17.34
N GLY A 237 3.87 2.73 16.52
CA GLY A 237 3.90 1.57 15.64
C GLY A 237 4.91 1.73 14.50
N TYR A 238 4.95 2.89 13.84
CA TYR A 238 5.97 3.19 12.82
C TYR A 238 7.39 3.14 13.37
N ALA A 239 7.59 3.63 14.60
CA ALA A 239 8.89 3.62 15.28
C ALA A 239 9.43 2.21 15.60
N THR A 240 8.64 1.16 15.40
CA THR A 240 9.11 -0.23 15.51
C THR A 240 9.81 -0.75 14.26
N ALA A 241 9.84 0.03 13.18
CA ALA A 241 10.55 -0.31 11.95
C ALA A 241 12.05 -0.53 12.20
N ASP A 242 12.69 -1.36 11.37
CA ASP A 242 14.14 -1.62 11.46
C ASP A 242 14.96 -0.37 11.13
N THR A 243 14.44 0.50 10.26
CA THR A 243 15.04 1.80 9.94
C THR A 243 13.99 2.82 9.49
N THR A 244 14.36 4.10 9.52
CA THR A 244 13.53 5.23 9.11
C THR A 244 14.23 6.03 8.00
N ILE A 245 13.48 6.33 6.94
CA ILE A 245 13.88 7.22 5.86
C ILE A 245 13.05 8.49 5.99
N SER A 246 13.66 9.55 6.49
CA SER A 246 13.01 10.86 6.61
C SER A 246 13.25 11.69 5.36
N LEU A 247 12.18 12.14 4.72
CA LEU A 247 12.27 12.99 3.53
C LEU A 247 13.03 14.29 3.83
N GLN A 248 12.77 14.90 4.99
CA GLN A 248 13.46 16.12 5.44
C GLN A 248 14.97 15.90 5.59
N LYS A 249 15.36 14.76 6.16
CA LYS A 249 16.78 14.42 6.34
C LYS A 249 17.46 14.20 4.98
N VAL A 250 16.82 13.48 4.07
CA VAL A 250 17.37 13.25 2.71
C VAL A 250 17.51 14.57 1.96
N ALA A 251 16.50 15.46 2.01
CA ALA A 251 16.59 16.79 1.41
C ALA A 251 17.79 17.57 1.95
N SER A 252 17.94 17.63 3.27
CA SER A 252 19.05 18.34 3.92
C SER A 252 20.42 17.75 3.59
N GLU A 253 20.55 16.42 3.53
CA GLU A 253 21.83 15.75 3.22
C GLU A 253 22.26 15.95 1.77
N LEU A 254 21.30 16.07 0.85
CA LEU A 254 21.55 16.33 -0.57
C LEU A 254 21.59 17.81 -0.94
N GLY A 255 21.28 18.71 0.01
CA GLY A 255 21.32 20.16 -0.18
C GLY A 255 20.13 20.72 -0.98
N TYR A 256 18.96 20.08 -0.89
CA TYR A 256 17.72 20.61 -1.44
C TYR A 256 17.06 21.60 -0.48
N ASP A 257 16.64 22.76 -1.01
CA ASP A 257 15.89 23.76 -0.25
C ASP A 257 14.40 23.40 -0.11
N GLU A 258 13.84 22.68 -1.09
CA GLU A 258 12.44 22.24 -1.13
C GLU A 258 12.35 20.72 -1.09
N LEU A 259 11.39 20.19 -0.32
CA LEU A 259 11.21 18.75 -0.18
C LEU A 259 10.71 18.07 -1.47
N ASP A 260 9.92 18.80 -2.27
CA ASP A 260 9.38 18.32 -3.55
C ASP A 260 10.48 18.15 -4.62
N ALA A 261 11.68 18.69 -4.38
CA ALA A 261 12.84 18.51 -5.25
C ALA A 261 13.56 17.16 -5.05
N VAL A 262 13.30 16.46 -3.94
CA VAL A 262 13.88 15.14 -3.68
C VAL A 262 13.24 14.13 -4.62
N SER A 263 14.04 13.51 -5.49
CA SER A 263 13.51 12.52 -6.43
C SER A 263 13.20 11.19 -5.74
N THR A 264 12.35 10.38 -6.38
CA THR A 264 12.11 9.01 -5.88
C THR A 264 13.38 8.16 -5.97
N GLU A 265 14.26 8.46 -6.92
CA GLU A 265 15.58 7.87 -7.08
C GLU A 265 16.45 8.15 -5.85
N ASP A 266 16.48 9.39 -5.35
CA ASP A 266 17.24 9.76 -4.15
C ASP A 266 16.77 8.96 -2.93
N LEU A 267 15.45 8.89 -2.72
CA LEU A 267 14.86 8.07 -1.66
C LEU A 267 15.19 6.58 -1.83
N THR A 268 15.19 6.09 -3.07
CA THR A 268 15.55 4.68 -3.37
C THR A 268 17.01 4.40 -3.03
N PHE A 269 17.92 5.34 -3.34
CA PHE A 269 19.33 5.20 -2.96
C PHE A 269 19.51 5.18 -1.43
N GLU A 270 18.81 6.05 -0.71
CA GLU A 270 18.89 6.06 0.76
C GLU A 270 18.31 4.77 1.36
N VAL A 271 17.19 4.26 0.84
CA VAL A 271 16.64 2.96 1.23
C VAL A 271 17.64 1.83 1.01
N LEU A 272 18.26 1.74 -0.18
CA LEU A 272 19.24 0.69 -0.48
C LEU A 272 20.46 0.75 0.44
N LYS A 273 20.93 1.97 0.75
CA LYS A 273 22.04 2.22 1.69
C LYS A 273 21.67 1.78 3.11
N GLU A 274 20.48 2.06 3.60
CA GLU A 274 20.03 1.62 4.92
C GLU A 274 19.83 0.10 4.99
N ILE A 275 19.27 -0.52 3.94
CA ILE A 275 19.18 -1.99 3.86
C ILE A 275 20.58 -2.61 3.92
N GLU A 276 21.55 -2.07 3.17
CA GLU A 276 22.93 -2.55 3.19
C GLU A 276 23.53 -2.49 4.60
N LYS A 277 23.32 -1.40 5.33
CA LYS A 277 23.75 -1.26 6.74
C LYS A 277 23.12 -2.32 7.63
N LEU A 278 21.81 -2.51 7.55
CA LEU A 278 21.08 -3.49 8.35
C LEU A 278 21.60 -4.92 8.11
N VAL A 279 21.82 -5.29 6.84
CA VAL A 279 22.32 -6.64 6.52
C VAL A 279 23.76 -6.83 7.01
N ARG A 280 24.62 -5.81 6.89
CA ARG A 280 25.99 -5.85 7.45
C ARG A 280 25.97 -6.05 8.97
N VAL A 281 25.13 -5.31 9.69
CA VAL A 281 24.98 -5.46 11.16
C VAL A 281 24.51 -6.87 11.51
N LYS A 282 23.48 -7.38 10.82
CA LYS A 282 22.99 -8.76 11.03
C LYS A 282 24.09 -9.80 10.84
N LYS A 283 24.89 -9.67 9.78
CA LYS A 283 26.01 -10.58 9.51
C LYS A 283 27.06 -10.54 10.63
N MET A 284 27.43 -9.35 11.10
CA MET A 284 28.38 -9.20 12.22
C MET A 284 27.84 -9.84 13.51
N MET A 285 26.54 -9.69 13.80
CA MET A 285 25.90 -10.32 14.95
C MET A 285 25.87 -11.85 14.83
N GLU A 286 25.56 -12.38 13.64
CA GLU A 286 25.58 -13.83 13.36
C GLU A 286 26.99 -14.42 13.52
N GLU A 287 28.03 -13.71 13.07
CA GLU A 287 29.42 -14.12 13.22
C GLU A 287 29.88 -14.12 14.68
N ALA A 288 29.51 -13.09 15.45
CA ALA A 288 29.83 -12.99 16.88
C ALA A 288 29.11 -14.05 17.74
N ALA A 289 27.96 -14.56 17.29
CA ALA A 289 27.18 -15.58 17.97
C ALA A 289 27.61 -17.02 17.66
N ARG A 290 28.59 -17.25 16.76
CA ARG A 290 29.08 -18.60 16.45
C ARG A 290 29.86 -19.17 17.64
N PRO A 291 29.49 -20.34 18.16
CA PRO A 291 30.28 -21.02 19.18
C PRO A 291 31.66 -21.39 18.61
N PHE A 292 32.69 -21.23 19.44
CA PHE A 292 34.09 -21.54 19.12
C PHE A 292 34.31 -23.03 18.84
#